data_AF-A0A3B5MNZ8-F1
#
_entry.id   AF-A0A3B5MNZ8-F1
#
_cell.length_a   1.000
_cell.length_b   1.000
_cell.length_c   1.000
_cell.angle_alpha   90.00
_cell.angle_beta   90.00
_cell.angle_gamma   90.00
#
_symmetry.space_group_name_H-M   'P 1'
#
loop_
_entity.id
_entity.type
_entity.pdbx_description
1 polymer ?
#
loop_
_entity_poly.entity_id
_entity_poly.type
_entity_poly.pdbx_seq_one_letter_code
_entity_poly.pdbx_strand_id
1 'polypeptide(L)'
;MLRKDSERRATLNRILTEDQDKVVGNLMEALTQGSEEIKLKAQHISTLVVSLADFVRVADRKIIATTLSQLKLELDFDSTAISQLQVVLFSFQDAVNKVLRNHNIKPHWMFALDNIIRKAVQTAITILVPELRPHFSLASESDAADQDDFDDDAEPVKTSTHQSRAPAVVAPDDTVATSGVSTLSSTVSHESHNAQRSVNMELGRMKLETNRLLEELLQKEREYRAILQQVLEEREQEIRLLRIHGLKSVIIHIHTHKDGTFLHEDPELTGWLRLSGADQDAIDRILNEEYTLNDILHYVTRDDLKSLRLRGGVLCKLWKAITDFRQKPA
;
A
#
# COMPACT_ATOMS: atom_id res chain seq x y z
N MET A 1 8.01 35.81 -7.79
CA MET A 1 7.04 34.71 -8.01
C MET A 1 5.90 34.64 -6.97
N LEU A 2 6.14 34.90 -5.68
CA LEU A 2 5.19 34.60 -4.59
C LEU A 2 3.85 35.39 -4.59
N ARG A 3 3.83 36.65 -5.02
CA ARG A 3 2.58 37.46 -4.99
C ARG A 3 1.51 36.95 -5.96
N LYS A 4 1.89 36.62 -7.19
CA LYS A 4 0.97 36.07 -8.21
C LYS A 4 0.44 34.68 -7.79
N ASP A 5 1.26 33.86 -7.13
CA ASP A 5 0.82 32.55 -6.60
C ASP A 5 -0.18 32.72 -5.45
N SER A 6 0.08 33.66 -4.53
CA SER A 6 -0.83 33.98 -3.43
C SER A 6 -2.20 34.50 -3.91
N GLU A 7 -2.22 35.38 -4.93
CA GLU A 7 -3.47 35.87 -5.55
C GLU A 7 -4.29 34.74 -6.21
N ARG A 8 -3.62 33.81 -6.90
CA ARG A 8 -4.25 32.63 -7.50
C ARG A 8 -4.86 31.73 -6.43
N ARG A 9 -4.11 31.43 -5.37
CA ARG A 9 -4.58 30.63 -4.22
C ARG A 9 -5.76 31.28 -3.50
N ALA A 10 -5.71 32.60 -3.27
CA ALA A 10 -6.79 33.34 -2.65
C ALA A 10 -8.06 33.31 -3.51
N THR A 11 -7.92 33.44 -4.83
CA THR A 11 -9.05 33.36 -5.77
C THR A 11 -9.64 31.96 -5.82
N LEU A 12 -8.80 30.92 -5.89
CA LEU A 12 -9.25 29.54 -5.85
C LEU A 12 -9.99 29.20 -4.56
N ASN A 13 -9.42 29.57 -3.41
CA ASN A 13 -10.03 29.35 -2.10
C ASN A 13 -11.39 30.06 -1.99
N ARG A 14 -11.51 31.29 -2.51
CA ARG A 14 -12.80 32.01 -2.54
C ARG A 14 -13.85 31.24 -3.34
N ILE A 15 -13.53 30.82 -4.56
CA ILE A 15 -14.46 30.06 -5.42
C ILE A 15 -14.83 28.73 -4.78
N LEU A 16 -13.86 28.00 -4.22
CA LEU A 16 -14.12 26.73 -3.52
C LEU A 16 -15.02 26.89 -2.29
N THR A 17 -15.02 28.07 -1.66
CA THR A 17 -15.86 28.37 -0.50
C THR A 17 -17.26 28.85 -0.94
N GLU A 18 -17.34 29.74 -1.94
CA GLU A 18 -18.60 30.29 -2.45
C GLU A 18 -19.45 29.25 -3.19
N ASP A 19 -18.81 28.37 -3.98
CA ASP A 19 -19.46 27.32 -4.76
C ASP A 19 -19.27 25.92 -4.16
N GLN A 20 -19.01 25.84 -2.85
CA GLN A 20 -18.78 24.58 -2.15
C GLN A 20 -19.88 23.54 -2.43
N ASP A 21 -21.15 23.94 -2.34
CA ASP A 21 -22.29 23.05 -2.54
C ASP A 21 -22.33 22.46 -3.96
N LYS A 22 -21.92 23.24 -4.97
CA LYS A 22 -21.85 22.77 -6.36
C LYS A 22 -20.71 21.77 -6.53
N VAL A 23 -19.57 22.02 -5.89
CA VAL A 23 -18.43 21.09 -5.90
C VAL A 23 -18.81 19.78 -5.22
N VAL A 24 -19.43 19.84 -4.03
CA VAL A 24 -19.92 18.66 -3.30
C VAL A 24 -20.96 17.90 -4.12
N GLY A 25 -21.91 18.60 -4.76
CA GLY A 25 -22.90 17.99 -5.63
C GLY A 25 -22.28 17.24 -6.81
N ASN A 26 -21.32 17.86 -7.50
CA ASN A 26 -20.59 17.21 -8.60
C ASN A 26 -19.79 15.99 -8.15
N LEU A 27 -19.19 16.03 -6.95
CA LEU A 27 -18.46 14.91 -6.36
C LEU A 27 -19.37 13.75 -5.95
N MET A 28 -20.53 14.06 -5.37
CA MET A 28 -21.56 13.06 -5.06
C MET A 28 -22.10 12.41 -6.33
N GLU A 29 -22.31 13.18 -7.41
CA GLU A 29 -22.71 12.66 -8.72
C GLU A 29 -21.64 11.70 -9.28
N ALA A 30 -20.37 12.11 -9.26
CA ALA A 30 -19.26 11.25 -9.69
C ALA A 30 -19.14 9.96 -8.87
N LEU A 31 -19.39 10.03 -7.55
CA LEU A 31 -19.38 8.86 -6.67
C LEU A 31 -20.55 7.91 -6.94
N THR A 32 -21.73 8.45 -7.21
CA THR A 32 -22.97 7.67 -7.45
C THR A 32 -22.93 6.92 -8.79
N GLN A 33 -22.17 7.40 -9.77
CA GLN A 33 -22.00 6.70 -11.04
C GLN A 33 -21.10 5.45 -10.96
N GLY A 34 -20.33 5.28 -9.88
CA GLY A 34 -19.32 4.22 -9.77
C GLY A 34 -19.54 3.19 -8.67
N SER A 35 -20.57 3.30 -7.82
CA SER A 35 -20.74 2.43 -6.64
C SER A 35 -22.20 2.10 -6.33
N GLU A 36 -22.52 0.81 -6.16
CA GLU A 36 -23.84 0.33 -5.74
C GLU A 36 -24.12 0.54 -4.23
N GLU A 37 -23.08 0.72 -3.40
CA GLU A 37 -23.21 0.91 -1.95
C GLU A 37 -22.42 2.14 -1.48
N ILE A 38 -23.09 3.30 -1.42
CA ILE A 38 -22.48 4.57 -1.02
C ILE A 38 -22.43 4.65 0.51
N LYS A 39 -21.23 4.52 1.10
CA LYS A 39 -21.02 4.74 2.55
C LYS A 39 -20.66 6.19 2.86
N LEU A 40 -20.15 6.92 1.88
CA LEU A 40 -19.80 8.33 2.02
C LEU A 40 -21.03 9.25 1.99
N LYS A 41 -21.28 9.94 3.10
CA LYS A 41 -22.27 11.03 3.20
C LYS A 41 -21.73 12.34 2.60
N ALA A 42 -22.64 13.18 2.10
CA ALA A 42 -22.31 14.52 1.61
C ALA A 42 -21.55 15.39 2.64
N GLN A 43 -21.78 15.16 3.94
CA GLN A 43 -21.05 15.82 5.03
C GLN A 43 -19.55 15.53 4.99
N HIS A 44 -19.15 14.27 4.76
CA HIS A 44 -17.74 13.89 4.69
C HIS A 44 -17.04 14.51 3.47
N ILE A 45 -17.74 14.57 2.32
CA ILE A 45 -17.23 15.24 1.12
C ILE A 45 -17.10 16.74 1.35
N SER A 46 -18.09 17.36 1.99
CA SER A 46 -18.05 18.78 2.36
C SER A 46 -16.83 19.09 3.24
N THR A 47 -16.60 18.30 4.29
CA THR A 47 -15.43 18.47 5.17
C THR A 47 -14.11 18.33 4.39
N LEU A 48 -14.03 17.38 3.46
CA LEU A 48 -12.86 17.20 2.60
C LEU A 48 -12.63 18.39 1.67
N VAL A 49 -13.68 18.91 1.04
CA VAL A 49 -13.62 20.09 0.14
C VAL A 49 -13.14 21.32 0.90
N VAL A 50 -13.69 21.58 2.10
CA VAL A 50 -13.26 22.69 2.97
C VAL A 50 -11.77 22.55 3.31
N SER A 51 -11.35 21.36 3.72
CA SER A 51 -9.94 21.10 4.06
C SER A 51 -9.00 21.28 2.87
N LEU A 52 -9.42 20.91 1.66
CA LEU A 52 -8.64 21.14 0.44
C LEU A 52 -8.59 22.63 0.08
N ALA A 53 -9.69 23.37 0.27
CA ALA A 53 -9.73 24.81 0.07
C ALA A 53 -8.78 25.54 1.04
N ASP A 54 -8.76 25.15 2.31
CA ASP A 54 -7.88 25.72 3.33
C ASP A 54 -6.41 25.38 3.07
N PHE A 55 -6.13 24.16 2.61
CA PHE A 55 -4.80 23.79 2.14
C PHE A 55 -4.36 24.64 0.94
N VAL A 56 -5.24 24.92 -0.02
CA VAL A 56 -4.91 25.79 -1.15
C VAL A 56 -4.49 27.19 -0.67
N ARG A 57 -5.17 27.73 0.35
CA ARG A 57 -4.84 29.04 0.93
C ARG A 57 -3.49 29.04 1.68
N VAL A 58 -3.29 28.09 2.59
CA VAL A 58 -2.17 28.11 3.56
C VAL A 58 -0.97 27.24 3.11
N ALA A 59 -1.20 26.26 2.24
CA ALA A 59 -0.27 25.18 1.86
C ALA A 59 0.31 24.37 3.03
N ASP A 60 -0.40 24.31 4.17
CA ASP A 60 0.00 23.46 5.27
C ASP A 60 -0.58 22.05 5.12
N ARG A 61 0.30 21.08 4.91
CA ARG A 61 -0.04 19.65 4.79
C ARG A 61 -0.75 19.10 6.03
N LYS A 62 -0.55 19.71 7.21
CA LYS A 62 -1.21 19.29 8.46
C LYS A 62 -2.72 19.45 8.40
N ILE A 63 -3.24 20.40 7.63
CA ILE A 63 -4.68 20.64 7.48
C ILE A 63 -5.35 19.40 6.88
N ILE A 64 -4.86 18.96 5.71
CA ILE A 64 -5.38 17.76 5.04
C ILE A 64 -5.13 16.50 5.88
N ALA A 65 -3.96 16.38 6.52
CA ALA A 65 -3.66 15.21 7.34
C ALA A 65 -4.62 15.05 8.51
N THR A 66 -4.90 16.14 9.23
CA THR A 66 -5.83 16.13 10.37
C THR A 66 -7.24 15.77 9.92
N THR A 67 -7.73 16.39 8.84
CA THR A 67 -9.05 16.10 8.30
C THR A 67 -9.18 14.66 7.80
N LEU A 68 -8.19 14.16 7.05
CA LEU A 68 -8.21 12.78 6.56
C LEU A 68 -8.14 11.77 7.71
N SER A 69 -7.37 12.05 8.77
CA SER A 69 -7.36 11.21 9.98
C SER A 69 -8.71 11.21 10.69
N GLN A 70 -9.38 12.36 10.80
CA GLN A 70 -10.72 12.46 11.37
C GLN A 70 -11.75 11.70 10.53
N LEU A 71 -11.74 11.89 9.21
CA LEU A 71 -12.66 11.18 8.29
C LEU A 71 -12.42 9.67 8.33
N LYS A 72 -11.16 9.20 8.43
CA LYS A 72 -10.84 7.78 8.59
C LYS A 72 -11.42 7.19 9.88
N LEU A 73 -11.36 7.95 10.97
CA LEU A 73 -11.92 7.55 12.26
C LEU A 73 -13.46 7.52 12.23
N GLU A 74 -14.10 8.54 11.65
CA GLU A 74 -15.56 8.59 11.49
C GLU A 74 -16.12 7.48 10.60
N LEU A 75 -15.29 6.98 9.68
CA LEU A 75 -15.62 5.88 8.77
C LEU A 75 -15.11 4.52 9.26
N ASP A 76 -14.71 4.41 10.54
CA ASP A 76 -14.24 3.18 11.18
C ASP A 76 -13.13 2.44 10.43
N PHE A 77 -12.29 3.16 9.67
CA PHE A 77 -11.25 2.60 8.81
C PHE A 77 -11.76 1.59 7.76
N ASP A 78 -13.03 1.69 7.36
CA ASP A 78 -13.64 0.81 6.35
C ASP A 78 -12.95 0.93 4.99
N SER A 79 -12.53 -0.20 4.42
CA SER A 79 -11.76 -0.23 3.17
C SER A 79 -12.57 0.29 1.98
N THR A 80 -13.88 0.04 1.96
CA THR A 80 -14.79 0.56 0.92
C THR A 80 -14.92 2.08 1.04
N ALA A 81 -15.14 2.61 2.25
CA ALA A 81 -15.22 4.05 2.49
C ALA A 81 -13.89 4.78 2.15
N ILE A 82 -12.73 4.18 2.45
CA ILE A 82 -11.42 4.71 2.06
C ILE A 82 -11.27 4.71 0.54
N SER A 83 -11.71 3.66 -0.15
CA SER A 83 -11.69 3.60 -1.62
C SER A 83 -12.61 4.67 -2.23
N GLN A 84 -13.77 4.91 -1.63
CA GLN A 84 -14.68 5.99 -2.03
C GLN A 84 -14.05 7.38 -1.82
N LEU A 85 -13.31 7.60 -0.73
CA LEU A 85 -12.53 8.84 -0.54
C LEU A 85 -11.47 9.03 -1.63
N GLN A 86 -10.83 7.97 -2.11
CA GLN A 86 -9.89 8.05 -3.24
C GLN A 86 -10.61 8.48 -4.52
N VAL A 87 -11.76 7.87 -4.83
CA VAL A 87 -12.59 8.25 -6.00
C VAL A 87 -12.99 9.73 -5.93
N VAL A 88 -13.41 10.20 -4.76
CA VAL A 88 -13.73 11.62 -4.53
C VAL A 88 -12.50 12.52 -4.74
N LEU A 89 -11.32 12.13 -4.25
CA LEU A 89 -10.09 12.87 -4.47
C LEU A 89 -9.69 12.91 -5.96
N PHE A 90 -9.80 11.80 -6.69
CA PHE A 90 -9.49 11.75 -8.11
C PHE A 90 -10.46 12.60 -8.95
N SER A 91 -11.75 12.59 -8.61
CA SER A 91 -12.77 13.38 -9.29
C SER A 91 -12.81 14.86 -8.86
N PHE A 92 -12.08 15.24 -7.81
CA PHE A 92 -12.04 16.60 -7.29
C PHE A 92 -11.56 17.62 -8.33
N GLN A 93 -10.55 17.26 -9.12
CA GLN A 93 -10.04 18.15 -10.17
C GLN A 93 -11.14 18.48 -11.19
N ASP A 94 -11.86 17.47 -11.69
CA ASP A 94 -12.93 17.65 -12.67
C ASP A 94 -14.13 18.38 -12.09
N ALA A 95 -14.51 18.06 -10.85
CA ALA A 95 -15.61 18.72 -10.15
C ALA A 95 -15.35 20.22 -9.95
N VAL A 96 -14.13 20.59 -9.56
CA VAL A 96 -13.73 21.99 -9.40
C VAL A 96 -13.58 22.66 -10.77
N ASN A 97 -13.01 21.99 -11.77
CA ASN A 97 -12.91 22.54 -13.13
C ASN A 97 -14.29 22.83 -13.75
N LYS A 98 -15.30 21.99 -13.49
CA LYS A 98 -16.69 22.23 -13.91
C LYS A 98 -17.26 23.52 -13.31
N VAL A 99 -16.94 23.81 -12.04
CA VAL A 99 -17.33 25.06 -11.38
C VAL A 99 -16.52 26.25 -11.89
N LEU A 100 -15.20 26.10 -12.05
CA LEU A 100 -14.32 27.16 -12.55
C LEU A 100 -14.68 27.61 -13.98
N ARG A 101 -15.19 26.71 -14.82
CA ARG A 101 -15.69 27.05 -16.16
C ARG A 101 -16.94 27.92 -16.15
N ASN A 102 -17.73 27.89 -15.07
CA ASN A 102 -18.88 28.79 -14.89
C ASN A 102 -18.46 30.20 -14.46
N HIS A 103 -17.21 30.37 -14.02
CA HIS A 103 -16.61 31.66 -13.78
C HIS A 103 -15.88 32.14 -15.04
N ASN A 104 -15.93 33.45 -15.34
CA ASN A 104 -15.21 34.05 -16.47
C ASN A 104 -13.70 34.15 -16.20
N ILE A 105 -13.03 33.01 -16.06
CA ILE A 105 -11.59 32.92 -15.78
C ILE A 105 -10.82 32.77 -17.09
N LYS A 106 -9.74 33.55 -17.24
CA LYS A 106 -8.89 33.49 -18.44
C LYS A 106 -8.16 32.13 -18.54
N PRO A 107 -7.91 31.59 -19.75
CA PRO A 107 -7.28 30.26 -19.91
C PRO A 107 -5.95 30.09 -19.16
N HIS A 108 -5.07 31.09 -19.18
CA HIS A 108 -3.80 31.04 -18.46
C HIS A 108 -3.96 31.00 -16.92
N TRP A 109 -5.05 31.57 -16.37
CA TRP A 109 -5.38 31.40 -14.95
C TRP A 109 -5.91 29.99 -14.70
N MET A 110 -6.77 29.48 -15.57
CA MET A 110 -7.31 28.12 -15.46
C MET A 110 -6.19 27.08 -15.37
N PHE A 111 -5.13 27.18 -16.20
CA PHE A 111 -3.95 26.31 -16.10
C PHE A 111 -3.22 26.42 -14.75
N ALA A 112 -3.04 27.64 -14.25
CA ALA A 112 -2.36 27.85 -12.97
C ALA A 112 -3.18 27.32 -11.77
N LEU A 113 -4.51 27.50 -11.81
CA LEU A 113 -5.42 26.96 -10.80
C LEU A 113 -5.47 25.44 -10.87
N ASP A 114 -5.50 24.85 -12.07
CA ASP A 114 -5.46 23.40 -12.28
C ASP A 114 -4.21 22.78 -11.67
N ASN A 115 -3.05 23.40 -11.84
CA ASN A 115 -1.81 22.94 -11.22
C ASN A 115 -1.87 22.97 -9.68
N ILE A 116 -2.47 24.02 -9.10
CA ILE A 116 -2.64 24.12 -7.64
C ILE A 116 -3.59 23.02 -7.14
N ILE A 117 -4.70 22.77 -7.85
CA ILE A 117 -5.66 21.71 -7.52
C ILE A 117 -4.98 20.35 -7.61
N ARG A 118 -4.24 20.07 -8.68
CA ARG A 118 -3.49 18.83 -8.89
C ARG A 118 -2.54 18.57 -7.72
N LYS A 119 -1.77 19.58 -7.30
CA LYS A 119 -0.86 19.50 -6.15
C LYS A 119 -1.58 19.22 -4.83
N ALA A 120 -2.75 19.84 -4.62
CA ALA A 120 -3.57 19.60 -3.44
C ALA A 120 -4.12 18.17 -3.39
N VAL A 121 -4.68 17.70 -4.51
CA VAL A 121 -5.21 16.34 -4.66
C VAL A 121 -4.10 15.30 -4.47
N GLN A 122 -2.95 15.48 -5.11
CA GLN A 122 -1.81 14.57 -5.00
C GLN A 122 -1.26 14.50 -3.57
N THR A 123 -1.22 15.62 -2.86
CA THR A 123 -0.87 15.67 -1.44
C THR A 123 -1.87 14.87 -0.61
N ALA A 124 -3.17 15.07 -0.83
CA ALA A 124 -4.22 14.34 -0.13
C ALA A 124 -4.18 12.83 -0.38
N ILE A 125 -3.98 12.41 -1.63
CA ILE A 125 -3.87 10.98 -2.00
C ILE A 125 -2.64 10.36 -1.33
N THR A 126 -1.49 11.04 -1.34
CA THR A 126 -0.25 10.55 -0.71
C THR A 126 -0.41 10.37 0.82
N ILE A 127 -1.24 11.21 1.46
CA ILE A 127 -1.56 11.09 2.89
C ILE A 127 -2.60 9.99 3.13
N LEU A 128 -3.60 9.88 2.25
CA LEU A 128 -4.67 8.89 2.38
C LEU A 128 -4.12 7.46 2.16
N VAL A 129 -3.24 7.28 1.17
CA VAL A 129 -2.64 6.00 0.75
C VAL A 129 -1.12 6.17 0.62
N PRO A 130 -0.36 5.99 1.70
CA PRO A 130 1.10 6.11 1.68
C PRO A 130 1.78 5.13 0.71
N GLU A 131 1.13 4.00 0.41
CA GLU A 131 1.61 2.93 -0.47
C GLU A 131 1.76 3.35 -1.95
N LEU A 132 1.07 4.42 -2.39
CA LEU A 132 1.16 4.96 -3.76
C LEU A 132 2.27 6.01 -3.95
N ARG A 133 3.04 6.34 -2.90
CA ARG A 133 4.12 7.34 -2.94
C ARG A 133 5.12 7.16 -4.10
N PRO A 134 5.55 5.94 -4.48
CA PRO A 134 6.49 5.75 -5.60
C PRO A 134 5.94 6.22 -6.96
N HIS A 135 4.63 6.16 -7.19
CA HIS A 135 4.01 6.53 -8.47
C HIS A 135 3.86 8.05 -8.65
N PHE A 136 3.77 8.81 -7.56
CA PHE A 136 3.54 10.26 -7.59
C PHE A 136 4.82 11.10 -7.53
N SER A 137 5.92 10.57 -6.98
CA SER A 137 7.22 11.26 -7.00
C SER A 137 7.81 11.36 -8.41
N LEU A 138 7.53 10.39 -9.30
CA LEU A 138 8.07 10.38 -10.66
C LEU A 138 7.40 11.37 -11.62
N ALA A 139 6.14 11.75 -11.36
CA ALA A 139 5.39 12.68 -12.20
C ALA A 139 5.56 14.16 -11.82
N SER A 140 6.16 14.47 -10.66
CA SER A 140 6.31 15.85 -10.18
C SER A 140 7.69 16.47 -10.46
N GLU A 141 8.67 15.68 -10.92
CA GLU A 141 10.04 16.14 -11.21
C GLU A 141 10.36 16.24 -12.72
N SER A 142 9.39 15.95 -13.59
CA SER A 142 9.59 15.91 -15.05
C SER A 142 9.27 17.21 -15.80
N ASP A 143 8.97 18.31 -15.11
CA ASP A 143 8.67 19.59 -15.76
C ASP A 143 9.62 20.70 -15.28
N ALA A 144 10.90 20.53 -15.65
CA ALA A 144 11.88 21.60 -15.69
C ALA A 144 11.88 22.21 -17.11
N ALA A 145 10.75 22.78 -17.53
CA ALA A 145 10.63 23.59 -18.72
C ALA A 145 10.27 25.03 -18.30
N ASP A 146 11.22 25.70 -17.64
CA ASP A 146 11.25 27.16 -17.49
C ASP A 146 12.66 27.63 -17.91
N GLN A 147 12.88 27.67 -19.23
CA GLN A 147 13.82 28.62 -19.85
C GLN A 147 13.01 29.41 -20.88
N ASP A 148 12.28 30.41 -20.40
CA ASP A 148 11.90 31.56 -21.22
C ASP A 148 13.15 32.44 -21.35
N ASP A 149 13.88 32.29 -22.46
CA ASP A 149 14.71 33.36 -23.02
C ASP A 149 13.92 33.97 -24.18
N PHE A 150 13.35 35.15 -23.94
CA PHE A 150 12.95 36.08 -25.00
C PHE A 150 14.09 37.10 -25.12
N ASP A 151 14.80 37.15 -26.26
CA ASP A 151 14.56 38.19 -27.25
C ASP A 151 15.41 38.04 -28.53
N ASP A 152 14.81 38.53 -29.62
CA ASP A 152 15.39 39.12 -30.84
C ASP A 152 15.83 38.26 -32.06
N ASP A 153 14.95 38.35 -33.08
CA ASP A 153 15.18 38.57 -34.51
C ASP A 153 15.75 37.48 -35.46
N ALA A 154 15.16 37.49 -36.67
CA ALA A 154 15.53 36.82 -37.93
C ALA A 154 15.12 35.34 -38.20
N GLU A 155 14.07 35.19 -39.02
CA GLU A 155 13.77 34.08 -39.94
C GLU A 155 14.89 33.84 -40.99
N PRO A 156 14.82 32.80 -41.85
CA PRO A 156 14.81 31.35 -41.63
C PRO A 156 15.97 30.69 -42.43
N VAL A 157 16.12 29.35 -42.47
CA VAL A 157 16.55 28.54 -43.66
C VAL A 157 16.97 27.10 -43.30
N LYS A 158 16.14 26.16 -43.77
CA LYS A 158 16.39 24.93 -44.56
C LYS A 158 17.41 23.85 -44.13
N THR A 159 16.86 22.63 -44.22
CA THR A 159 17.35 21.41 -44.93
C THR A 159 18.27 20.40 -44.25
N SER A 160 17.71 19.18 -44.17
CA SER A 160 18.25 17.92 -44.72
C SER A 160 19.12 16.97 -43.87
N THR A 161 18.47 15.86 -43.52
CA THR A 161 18.79 14.46 -43.86
C THR A 161 20.16 13.84 -43.51
N HIS A 162 20.02 12.73 -42.77
CA HIS A 162 20.58 11.39 -43.03
C HIS A 162 22.06 11.02 -42.73
N GLN A 163 22.14 9.93 -41.97
CA GLN A 163 22.98 8.74 -42.14
C GLN A 163 24.42 8.74 -41.60
N SER A 164 24.58 7.95 -40.52
CA SER A 164 25.42 6.76 -40.43
C SER A 164 26.72 6.71 -41.25
N ARG A 165 27.87 6.54 -40.58
CA ARG A 165 28.81 5.40 -40.74
C ARG A 165 30.19 5.67 -40.11
N ALA A 166 30.68 4.72 -39.33
CA ALA A 166 32.10 4.51 -39.01
C ALA A 166 32.57 3.24 -39.79
N PRO A 167 33.84 2.76 -39.76
CA PRO A 167 35.11 3.32 -39.25
C PRO A 167 36.34 3.11 -40.20
N ALA A 168 37.56 3.41 -39.68
CA ALA A 168 38.91 2.87 -40.02
C ALA A 168 39.71 3.59 -41.16
N VAL A 169 41.05 3.73 -41.21
CA VAL A 169 42.24 3.36 -40.40
C VAL A 169 43.49 4.01 -41.09
N VAL A 170 44.50 4.45 -40.31
CA VAL A 170 45.96 4.62 -40.58
C VAL A 170 46.52 5.80 -41.42
N ALA A 171 47.58 6.40 -40.87
CA ALA A 171 48.43 7.56 -41.26
C ALA A 171 49.58 7.16 -42.23
N PRO A 172 50.69 7.93 -42.44
CA PRO A 172 50.99 9.37 -42.31
C PRO A 172 51.57 9.97 -43.63
N ASP A 173 51.77 11.28 -43.77
CA ASP A 173 53.08 11.92 -44.09
C ASP A 173 52.98 13.45 -44.28
N ASP A 174 54.13 14.07 -44.11
CA ASP A 174 54.51 15.48 -44.04
C ASP A 174 53.88 16.51 -45.00
N THR A 175 53.64 17.73 -44.49
CA THR A 175 54.32 18.95 -44.97
C THR A 175 53.93 20.19 -44.15
N VAL A 176 54.90 20.66 -43.36
CA VAL A 176 55.23 22.06 -42.97
C VAL A 176 54.15 23.14 -43.19
N ALA A 177 53.70 23.79 -42.13
CA ALA A 177 54.14 25.15 -41.76
C ALA A 177 53.21 25.86 -40.76
N THR A 178 53.85 26.57 -39.83
CA THR A 178 53.39 27.77 -39.13
C THR A 178 52.67 27.61 -37.77
N SER A 179 53.40 28.11 -36.76
CA SER A 179 52.89 29.06 -35.76
C SER A 179 51.91 28.58 -34.70
N GLY A 180 52.48 28.42 -33.50
CA GLY A 180 52.00 29.21 -32.36
C GLY A 180 50.99 28.55 -31.43
N VAL A 181 51.44 28.31 -30.20
CA VAL A 181 50.61 28.21 -28.98
C VAL A 181 49.77 26.93 -28.87
N SER A 182 50.41 25.86 -28.41
CA SER A 182 49.74 24.85 -27.59
C SER A 182 49.68 25.33 -26.14
N THR A 183 48.74 24.77 -25.36
CA THR A 183 48.14 25.32 -24.11
C THR A 183 47.10 26.36 -24.50
N LEU A 184 45.80 26.06 -24.63
CA LEU A 184 44.88 25.86 -23.50
C LEU A 184 43.64 24.99 -23.84
N SER A 185 43.46 24.49 -25.08
CA SER A 185 42.22 23.76 -25.47
C SER A 185 42.19 22.25 -25.17
N SER A 186 43.28 21.68 -24.65
CA SER A 186 43.37 20.24 -24.34
C SER A 186 42.63 19.86 -23.04
N THR A 187 42.58 20.75 -22.05
CA THR A 187 42.01 20.45 -20.73
C THR A 187 40.48 20.34 -20.75
N VAL A 188 39.79 21.22 -21.48
CA VAL A 188 38.32 21.24 -21.56
C VAL A 188 37.77 20.01 -22.31
N SER A 189 38.49 19.55 -23.33
CA SER A 189 38.14 18.34 -24.10
C SER A 189 38.39 17.06 -23.28
N HIS A 190 39.46 17.03 -22.48
CA HIS A 190 39.74 15.92 -21.59
C HIS A 190 38.78 15.86 -20.41
N GLU A 191 38.34 17.00 -19.89
CA GLU A 191 37.42 17.11 -18.77
C GLU A 191 36.00 16.67 -19.14
N SER A 192 35.50 17.07 -20.31
CA SER A 192 34.21 16.59 -20.84
C SER A 192 34.23 15.08 -21.14
N HIS A 193 35.31 14.55 -21.73
CA HIS A 193 35.45 13.11 -21.94
C HIS A 193 35.61 12.32 -20.62
N ASN A 194 36.28 12.88 -19.62
CA ASN A 194 36.42 12.25 -18.31
C ASN A 194 35.11 12.29 -17.50
N ALA A 195 34.37 13.40 -17.55
CA ALA A 195 33.04 13.51 -16.97
C ALA A 195 32.09 12.48 -17.60
N GLN A 196 32.06 12.38 -18.93
CA GLN A 196 31.25 11.38 -19.65
C GLN A 196 31.63 9.94 -19.28
N ARG A 197 32.93 9.65 -19.09
CA ARG A 197 33.39 8.34 -18.62
C ARG A 197 32.97 8.06 -17.18
N SER A 198 33.03 9.04 -16.29
CA SER A 198 32.59 8.88 -14.90
C SER A 198 31.11 8.58 -14.79
N VAL A 199 30.27 9.28 -15.56
CA VAL A 199 28.82 9.06 -15.63
C VAL A 199 28.52 7.68 -16.21
N ASN A 200 29.25 7.25 -17.25
CA ASN A 200 29.10 5.91 -17.80
C ASN A 200 29.50 4.80 -16.81
N MET A 201 30.53 5.03 -15.98
CA MET A 201 30.92 4.09 -14.92
C MET A 201 29.89 4.04 -13.80
N GLU A 202 29.34 5.18 -13.39
CA GLU A 202 28.28 5.26 -12.38
C GLU A 202 26.99 4.60 -12.88
N LEU A 203 26.63 4.81 -14.15
CA LEU A 203 25.53 4.12 -14.81
C LEU A 203 25.75 2.60 -14.84
N GLY A 204 26.98 2.15 -15.13
CA GLY A 204 27.34 0.72 -15.09
C GLY A 204 27.20 0.13 -13.68
N ARG A 205 27.65 0.86 -12.66
CA ARG A 205 27.49 0.48 -11.25
C ARG A 205 26.02 0.42 -10.85
N MET A 206 25.22 1.43 -11.21
CA MET A 206 23.77 1.43 -10.92
C MET A 206 23.05 0.28 -11.62
N LYS A 207 23.42 -0.07 -12.85
CA LYS A 207 22.87 -1.23 -13.56
C LYS A 207 23.20 -2.54 -12.84
N LEU A 208 24.43 -2.71 -12.39
CA LEU A 208 24.83 -3.89 -11.61
C LEU A 208 24.05 -3.99 -10.31
N GLU A 209 23.91 -2.86 -9.58
CA GLU A 209 23.15 -2.83 -8.34
C GLU A 209 21.66 -3.11 -8.57
N THR A 210 21.09 -2.59 -9.66
CA THR A 210 19.70 -2.86 -10.04
C THR A 210 19.49 -4.35 -10.34
N ASN A 211 20.41 -4.97 -11.08
CA ASN A 211 20.36 -6.41 -11.36
C ASN A 211 20.51 -7.24 -10.07
N ARG A 212 21.44 -6.86 -9.19
CA ARG A 212 21.64 -7.50 -7.88
C ARG A 212 20.37 -7.45 -7.02
N LEU A 213 19.75 -6.28 -6.93
CA LEU A 213 18.49 -6.10 -6.19
C LEU A 213 17.32 -6.87 -6.82
N LEU A 214 17.28 -6.97 -8.16
CA LEU A 214 16.29 -7.78 -8.86
C LEU A 214 16.45 -9.28 -8.54
N GLU A 215 17.69 -9.77 -8.50
CA GLU A 215 17.98 -11.15 -8.09
C GLU A 215 17.58 -11.41 -6.63
N GLU A 216 17.87 -10.48 -5.71
CA GLU A 216 17.42 -10.56 -4.32
C GLU A 216 15.89 -10.58 -4.20
N LEU A 217 15.19 -9.74 -4.97
CA LEU A 217 13.73 -9.71 -5.00
C LEU A 217 13.16 -11.06 -5.48
N LEU A 218 13.69 -11.60 -6.58
CA LEU A 218 13.28 -12.89 -7.12
C LEU A 218 13.60 -14.06 -6.15
N GLN A 219 14.68 -13.94 -5.38
CA GLN A 219 15.00 -14.90 -4.34
C GLN A 219 14.01 -14.82 -3.18
N LYS A 220 13.65 -13.61 -2.74
CA LYS A 220 12.65 -13.40 -1.69
C LYS A 220 11.25 -13.84 -2.10
N GLU A 221 10.87 -13.63 -3.36
CA GLU A 221 9.62 -14.13 -3.92
C GLU A 221 9.57 -15.68 -3.87
N ARG A 222 10.67 -16.35 -4.23
CA ARG A 222 10.77 -17.81 -4.16
C ARG A 222 10.69 -18.33 -2.72
N GLU A 223 11.39 -17.68 -1.79
CA GLU A 223 11.31 -18.02 -0.35
C GLU A 223 9.89 -17.86 0.19
N TYR A 224 9.22 -16.75 -0.14
CA TYR A 224 7.84 -16.52 0.28
C TYR A 224 6.88 -17.56 -0.29
N ARG A 225 7.00 -17.90 -1.58
CA ARG A 225 6.20 -18.96 -2.21
C ARG A 225 6.40 -20.31 -1.53
N ALA A 226 7.64 -20.66 -1.18
CA ALA A 226 7.94 -21.92 -0.49
C ALA A 226 7.29 -21.98 0.90
N ILE A 227 7.38 -20.90 1.68
CA ILE A 227 6.74 -20.82 3.00
C ILE A 227 5.22 -20.91 2.86
N LEU A 228 4.63 -20.18 1.90
CA LEU A 228 3.18 -20.21 1.67
C LEU A 228 2.72 -21.63 1.31
N GLN A 229 3.46 -22.33 0.45
CA GLN A 229 3.15 -23.71 0.07
C GLN A 229 3.24 -24.65 1.27
N GLN A 230 4.26 -24.50 2.12
CA GLN A 230 4.39 -25.27 3.36
C GLN A 230 3.20 -25.04 4.30
N VAL A 231 2.83 -23.78 4.55
CA VAL A 231 1.69 -23.45 5.42
C VAL A 231 0.38 -23.99 4.85
N LEU A 232 0.17 -23.90 3.54
CA LEU A 232 -1.02 -24.49 2.91
C LEU A 232 -1.06 -26.01 3.05
N GLU A 233 0.08 -26.70 2.89
CA GLU A 233 0.17 -28.15 3.07
C GLU A 233 -0.10 -28.55 4.52
N GLU A 234 0.47 -27.83 5.49
CA GLU A 234 0.20 -28.03 6.92
C GLU A 234 -1.29 -27.85 7.24
N ARG A 235 -1.93 -26.79 6.73
CA ARG A 235 -3.38 -26.56 6.91
C ARG A 235 -4.23 -27.61 6.23
N GLU A 236 -3.83 -28.11 5.06
CA GLU A 236 -4.56 -29.17 4.39
C GLU A 236 -4.43 -30.51 5.13
N GLN A 237 -3.26 -30.80 5.73
CA GLN A 237 -3.10 -31.92 6.64
C GLN A 237 -3.99 -31.78 7.88
N GLU A 238 -4.04 -30.59 8.50
CA GLU A 238 -4.92 -30.28 9.62
C GLU A 238 -6.40 -30.49 9.26
N ILE A 239 -6.85 -29.97 8.12
CA ILE A 239 -8.22 -30.17 7.61
C ILE A 239 -8.50 -31.65 7.33
N ARG A 240 -7.54 -32.40 6.77
CA ARG A 240 -7.70 -33.84 6.54
C ARG A 240 -7.88 -34.60 7.85
N LEU A 241 -7.08 -34.28 8.87
CA LEU A 241 -7.26 -34.84 10.20
C LEU A 241 -8.65 -34.50 10.74
N LEU A 242 -9.06 -33.23 10.71
CA LEU A 242 -10.39 -32.81 11.17
C LEU A 242 -11.53 -33.50 10.42
N ARG A 243 -11.41 -33.72 9.10
CA ARG A 243 -12.41 -34.46 8.31
C ARG A 243 -12.49 -35.93 8.70
N ILE A 244 -11.35 -36.59 8.91
CA ILE A 244 -11.33 -37.98 9.39
C ILE A 244 -11.99 -38.07 10.78
N HIS A 245 -11.75 -37.08 11.65
CA HIS A 245 -12.37 -37.02 12.98
C HIS A 245 -13.87 -36.69 12.91
N GLY A 246 -14.30 -35.76 12.05
CA GLY A 246 -15.71 -35.48 11.82
C GLY A 246 -16.45 -36.71 11.27
N LEU A 247 -15.84 -37.46 10.36
CA LEU A 247 -16.42 -38.71 9.85
C LEU A 247 -16.47 -39.81 10.93
N LYS A 248 -15.44 -39.95 11.78
CA LYS A 248 -15.47 -40.88 12.92
C LYS A 248 -16.52 -40.47 13.96
N SER A 249 -16.66 -39.19 14.26
CA SER A 249 -17.68 -38.64 15.16
C SER A 249 -19.09 -38.90 14.62
N VAL A 250 -19.35 -38.66 13.32
CA VAL A 250 -20.63 -38.98 12.67
C VAL A 250 -20.93 -40.49 12.68
N ILE A 251 -19.92 -41.34 12.43
CA ILE A 251 -20.10 -42.80 12.49
C ILE A 251 -20.44 -43.25 13.93
N ILE A 252 -19.84 -42.66 14.97
CA ILE A 252 -20.20 -42.93 16.36
C ILE A 252 -21.62 -42.41 16.65
N HIS A 253 -21.97 -41.20 16.21
CA HIS A 253 -23.30 -40.59 16.41
C HIS A 253 -24.44 -41.43 15.79
N ILE A 254 -24.20 -42.07 14.64
CA ILE A 254 -25.20 -42.96 14.02
C ILE A 254 -25.38 -44.27 14.83
N HIS A 255 -24.36 -44.73 15.54
CA HIS A 255 -24.45 -45.93 16.40
C HIS A 255 -24.98 -45.63 17.81
N THR A 256 -24.97 -44.37 18.27
CA THR A 256 -25.41 -43.97 19.62
C THR A 256 -26.81 -43.37 19.69
N HIS A 257 -27.50 -43.13 18.57
CA HIS A 257 -28.92 -42.71 18.56
C HIS A 257 -29.95 -43.82 18.86
N LYS A 258 -29.54 -44.82 19.64
CA LYS A 258 -30.43 -45.73 20.37
C LYS A 258 -29.95 -45.87 21.81
N ASP A 259 -30.09 -44.80 22.59
CA ASP A 259 -30.72 -44.86 23.91
C ASP A 259 -30.57 -43.51 24.61
N GLY A 260 -31.67 -43.06 25.21
CA GLY A 260 -31.80 -41.73 25.80
C GLY A 260 -31.01 -41.57 27.10
N THR A 261 -30.66 -40.30 27.35
CA THR A 261 -30.53 -39.70 28.70
C THR A 261 -29.68 -40.47 29.70
N PHE A 262 -28.36 -40.41 29.59
CA PHE A 262 -27.47 -40.52 30.74
C PHE A 262 -26.33 -39.51 30.59
N LEU A 263 -26.11 -38.74 31.66
CA LEU A 263 -24.91 -37.93 31.86
C LEU A 263 -23.69 -38.78 31.54
N HIS A 264 -22.93 -38.38 30.50
CA HIS A 264 -21.76 -39.09 30.03
C HIS A 264 -20.60 -38.85 31.00
N GLU A 265 -20.64 -39.50 32.18
CA GLU A 265 -19.46 -39.69 33.01
C GLU A 265 -18.54 -40.65 32.26
N ASP A 266 -17.60 -40.13 31.45
CA ASP A 266 -16.48 -40.93 30.95
C ASP A 266 -15.54 -41.19 32.15
N PRO A 267 -15.54 -42.41 32.73
CA PRO A 267 -14.79 -42.69 33.94
C PRO A 267 -13.28 -42.70 33.67
N GLU A 268 -12.86 -42.97 32.42
CA GLU A 268 -11.46 -43.03 32.02
C GLU A 268 -10.89 -41.61 31.92
N LEU A 269 -11.60 -40.71 31.25
CA LEU A 269 -11.25 -39.29 31.19
C LEU A 269 -11.26 -38.66 32.58
N THR A 270 -12.30 -38.92 33.38
CA THR A 270 -12.43 -38.38 34.73
C THR A 270 -11.28 -38.85 35.62
N GLY A 271 -10.91 -40.13 35.54
CA GLY A 271 -9.78 -40.71 36.26
C GLY A 271 -8.45 -40.07 35.85
N TRP A 272 -8.21 -39.92 34.54
CA TRP A 272 -6.99 -39.31 34.03
C TRP A 272 -6.86 -37.83 34.39
N LEU A 273 -7.95 -37.05 34.31
CA LEU A 273 -7.96 -35.63 34.69
C LEU A 273 -7.65 -35.46 36.18
N ARG A 274 -8.24 -36.31 37.04
CA ARG A 274 -7.97 -36.30 38.48
C ARG A 274 -6.52 -36.67 38.80
N LEU A 275 -5.96 -37.67 38.11
CA LEU A 275 -4.53 -38.04 38.21
C LEU A 275 -3.59 -36.92 37.75
N SER A 276 -3.99 -36.19 36.71
CA SER A 276 -3.25 -35.03 36.18
C SER A 276 -3.42 -33.76 37.02
N GLY A 277 -4.17 -33.83 38.14
CA GLY A 277 -4.30 -32.75 39.11
C GLY A 277 -5.37 -31.71 38.76
N ALA A 278 -6.39 -32.09 37.98
CA ALA A 278 -7.59 -31.30 37.78
C ALA A 278 -8.51 -31.35 39.01
N ASP A 279 -9.09 -30.21 39.36
CA ASP A 279 -10.15 -30.07 40.34
C ASP A 279 -11.52 -30.41 39.75
N GLN A 280 -12.52 -30.66 40.60
CA GLN A 280 -13.85 -31.06 40.15
C GLN A 280 -14.48 -30.04 39.18
N ASP A 281 -14.31 -28.73 39.43
CA ASP A 281 -14.78 -27.67 38.51
C ASP A 281 -14.14 -27.75 37.11
N ALA A 282 -12.86 -28.10 37.01
CA ALA A 282 -12.20 -28.30 35.72
C ALA A 282 -12.68 -29.57 35.02
N ILE A 283 -12.88 -30.65 35.78
CA ILE A 283 -13.40 -31.93 35.24
C ILE A 283 -14.80 -31.70 34.67
N ASP A 284 -15.69 -31.07 35.43
CA ASP A 284 -17.07 -30.81 35.01
C ASP A 284 -17.12 -29.95 33.74
N ARG A 285 -16.26 -28.92 33.64
CA ARG A 285 -16.16 -28.09 32.42
C ARG A 285 -15.66 -28.85 31.21
N ILE A 286 -14.68 -29.73 31.38
CA ILE A 286 -14.15 -30.54 30.27
C ILE A 286 -15.20 -31.56 29.82
N LEU A 287 -15.92 -32.18 30.75
CA LEU A 287 -16.99 -33.13 30.44
C LEU A 287 -18.20 -32.47 29.75
N ASN A 288 -18.53 -31.23 30.15
CA ASN A 288 -19.62 -30.47 29.52
C ASN A 288 -19.35 -30.11 28.05
N GLU A 289 -18.08 -30.05 27.64
CA GLU A 289 -17.69 -29.82 26.24
C GLU A 289 -17.55 -31.14 25.44
N GLU A 290 -18.03 -32.26 25.99
CA GLU A 290 -18.07 -33.59 25.35
C GLU A 290 -16.69 -34.10 24.87
N TYR A 291 -15.60 -33.64 25.48
CA TYR A 291 -14.26 -34.16 25.17
C TYR A 291 -14.13 -35.63 25.59
N THR A 292 -13.44 -36.43 24.78
CA THR A 292 -12.96 -37.77 25.18
C THR A 292 -11.51 -37.72 25.66
N LEU A 293 -11.04 -38.76 26.37
CA LEU A 293 -9.63 -38.88 26.75
C LEU A 293 -8.70 -38.83 25.53
N ASN A 294 -9.09 -39.46 24.43
CA ASN A 294 -8.31 -39.46 23.20
C ASN A 294 -8.17 -38.04 22.62
N ASP A 295 -9.23 -37.24 22.67
CA ASP A 295 -9.23 -35.86 22.17
C ASP A 295 -8.28 -34.98 22.98
N ILE A 296 -8.36 -35.09 24.31
CA ILE A 296 -7.50 -34.35 25.25
C ILE A 296 -6.02 -34.69 25.01
N LEU A 297 -5.70 -35.98 24.84
CA LEU A 297 -4.32 -36.43 24.70
C LEU A 297 -3.70 -36.13 23.34
N HIS A 298 -4.46 -36.23 22.24
CA HIS A 298 -3.88 -36.14 20.89
C HIS A 298 -4.18 -34.85 20.14
N TYR A 299 -5.33 -34.21 20.38
CA TYR A 299 -5.81 -33.13 19.50
C TYR A 299 -5.93 -31.79 20.20
N VAL A 300 -6.28 -31.76 21.49
CA VAL A 300 -6.47 -30.52 22.25
C VAL A 300 -5.21 -29.65 22.24
N THR A 301 -5.38 -28.37 21.94
CA THR A 301 -4.32 -27.38 21.95
C THR A 301 -4.29 -26.61 23.28
N ARG A 302 -3.23 -25.84 23.48
CA ARG A 302 -3.11 -24.99 24.68
C ARG A 302 -4.20 -23.92 24.72
N ASP A 303 -4.66 -23.43 23.57
CA ASP A 303 -5.67 -22.39 23.50
C ASP A 303 -7.08 -22.93 23.75
N ASP A 304 -7.35 -24.18 23.36
CA ASP A 304 -8.60 -24.88 23.73
C ASP A 304 -8.71 -25.06 25.25
N LEU A 305 -7.60 -25.37 25.94
CA LEU A 305 -7.61 -25.40 27.41
C LEU A 305 -7.82 -24.02 28.06
N LYS A 306 -7.45 -22.93 27.37
CA LYS A 306 -7.72 -21.56 27.86
C LYS A 306 -9.18 -21.16 27.66
N SER A 307 -9.82 -21.60 26.57
CA SER A 307 -11.23 -21.27 26.29
C SER A 307 -12.17 -21.86 27.36
N LEU A 308 -11.81 -23.01 27.94
CA LEU A 308 -12.45 -23.64 29.11
C LEU A 308 -12.36 -22.83 30.42
N ARG A 309 -11.63 -21.69 30.42
CA ARG A 309 -11.41 -20.81 31.58
C ARG A 309 -10.91 -21.55 32.81
N LEU A 310 -10.05 -22.55 32.60
CA LEU A 310 -9.43 -23.32 33.67
C LEU A 310 -8.50 -22.43 34.52
N ARG A 311 -8.38 -22.75 35.80
CA ARG A 311 -7.40 -22.09 36.68
C ARG A 311 -5.99 -22.32 36.12
N GLY A 312 -5.18 -21.26 36.06
CA GLY A 312 -3.87 -21.31 35.39
C GLY A 312 -2.94 -22.43 35.89
N GLY A 313 -3.00 -22.76 37.19
CA GLY A 313 -2.24 -23.87 37.76
C GLY A 313 -2.71 -25.26 37.28
N VAL A 314 -4.02 -25.45 37.09
CA VAL A 314 -4.61 -26.70 36.58
C VAL A 314 -4.30 -26.83 35.09
N LEU A 315 -4.48 -25.74 34.32
CA LEU A 315 -4.13 -25.68 32.91
C LEU A 315 -2.65 -26.04 32.68
N CYS A 316 -1.74 -25.50 33.51
CA CYS A 316 -0.31 -25.79 33.39
C CYS A 316 0.00 -27.27 33.63
N LYS A 317 -0.63 -27.90 34.63
CA LYS A 317 -0.45 -29.33 34.93
C LYS A 317 -1.02 -30.22 33.82
N LEU A 318 -2.23 -29.92 33.35
CA LEU A 318 -2.88 -30.65 32.26
C LEU A 318 -2.08 -30.53 30.97
N TRP A 319 -1.68 -29.31 30.59
CA TRP A 319 -0.87 -29.10 29.39
C TRP A 319 0.46 -29.84 29.46
N LYS A 320 1.12 -29.84 30.62
CA LYS A 320 2.34 -30.62 30.84
C LYS A 320 2.09 -32.12 30.65
N ALA A 321 1.04 -32.66 31.26
CA ALA A 321 0.70 -34.09 31.15
C ALA A 321 0.39 -34.49 29.69
N ILE A 322 -0.31 -33.63 28.93
CA ILE A 322 -0.59 -33.83 27.50
C ILE A 322 0.72 -33.81 26.69
N THR A 323 1.59 -32.82 26.91
CA THR A 323 2.87 -32.76 26.19
C THR A 323 3.79 -33.93 26.53
N ASP A 324 3.84 -34.34 27.80
CA ASP A 324 4.64 -35.49 28.24
C ASP A 324 4.12 -36.79 27.62
N PHE A 325 2.80 -36.92 27.44
CA PHE A 325 2.19 -38.05 26.75
C PHE A 325 2.55 -38.06 25.26
N ARG A 326 2.45 -36.92 24.57
CA ARG A 326 2.79 -36.78 23.14
C ARG A 326 4.28 -36.98 22.84
N GLN A 327 5.15 -36.69 23.80
CA GLN A 327 6.60 -36.84 23.66
C GLN A 327 7.10 -38.25 23.95
N LYS A 328 6.30 -39.12 24.59
CA LYS A 328 6.67 -40.52 24.76
C LYS A 328 6.47 -41.25 23.42
N PRO A 329 7.54 -41.79 22.80
CA PRO A 329 7.37 -42.66 21.66
C PRO A 329 6.60 -43.92 22.11
N ALA A 330 5.61 -44.31 21.31
CA ALA A 330 4.84 -45.54 21.50
C ALA A 330 5.73 -46.80 21.44
#